data_AF-A0A962QUE4-F1
#
_entry.id   AF-A0A962QUE4-F1
#
_cell.length_a   1.000
_cell.length_b   1.000
_cell.length_c   1.000
_cell.angle_alpha   90.00
_cell.angle_beta   90.00
_cell.angle_gamma   90.00
#
_symmetry.space_group_name_H-M   'P 1'
#
loop_
_entity.id
_entity.type
_entity.pdbx_description
1 polymer ?
#
loop_
_entity_poly.entity_id
_entity_poly.type
_entity_poly.pdbx_seq_one_letter_code
_entity_poly.pdbx_strand_id
1 'polypeptide(L)'
;RDGDKRIIVIDGEPVPYALARIPSAGDNRGNLAAGGNGVGVTLSDKDRQIVETVGPRLREQGILFAGLDVIGDFLTEVNVTSPTCIRELDQLYGLNISATLMDCIEQKLAV
;
A
#
# COMPACT_ATOMS: atom_id res chain seq x y z
N ARG A 1 -13.29 12.10 9.11
CA ARG A 1 -12.90 10.67 9.20
C ARG A 1 -11.95 10.47 8.04
N ASP A 2 -10.68 10.19 8.31
CA ASP A 2 -9.60 10.42 7.34
C ASP A 2 -9.42 9.28 6.33
N GLY A 3 -10.40 8.36 6.28
CA GLY A 3 -10.42 7.24 5.35
C GLY A 3 -9.51 6.08 5.78
N ASP A 4 -9.67 4.97 5.09
CA ASP A 4 -8.82 3.79 5.20
C ASP A 4 -7.68 3.91 4.18
N LYS A 5 -6.43 3.96 4.64
CA LYS A 5 -5.26 4.12 3.78
C LYS A 5 -4.67 2.77 3.39
N ARG A 6 -4.39 2.59 2.10
CA ARG A 6 -3.55 1.49 1.60
C ARG A 6 -2.12 1.95 1.34
N ILE A 7 -1.17 1.33 2.02
CA ILE A 7 0.27 1.46 1.76
C ILE A 7 0.73 0.25 0.97
N ILE A 8 1.33 0.45 -0.21
CA ILE A 8 1.97 -0.62 -0.96
C ILE A 8 3.38 -0.83 -0.43
N VAL A 9 3.76 -2.08 -0.20
CA VAL A 9 5.09 -2.49 0.24
C VAL A 9 5.68 -3.46 -0.78
N ILE A 10 6.88 -3.14 -1.26
CA ILE A 10 7.68 -3.97 -2.18
C ILE A 10 8.97 -4.34 -1.47
N ASP A 11 9.22 -5.64 -1.31
CA ASP A 11 10.38 -6.18 -0.62
C ASP A 11 10.65 -5.46 0.72
N GLY A 12 9.62 -5.35 1.54
CA GLY A 12 9.66 -4.70 2.85
C GLY A 12 9.81 -3.17 2.85
N GLU A 13 9.96 -2.52 1.69
CA GLU A 13 10.02 -1.05 1.57
C GLU A 13 8.68 -0.46 1.10
N PRO A 14 8.24 0.69 1.64
CA PRO A 14 7.02 1.32 1.20
C PRO A 14 7.19 2.07 -0.13
N VAL A 15 6.17 2.03 -0.97
CA VAL A 15 6.00 3.01 -2.05
C VAL A 15 5.82 4.41 -1.44
N PRO A 16 6.29 5.51 -2.06
CA PRO A 16 6.35 6.84 -1.42
C PRO A 16 5.02 7.46 -0.97
N TYR A 17 3.89 6.93 -1.45
CA TYR A 17 2.54 7.44 -1.17
C TYR A 17 1.59 6.29 -0.82
N ALA A 18 0.54 6.61 -0.07
CA ALA A 18 -0.58 5.73 0.20
C ALA A 18 -1.83 6.21 -0.53
N LEU A 19 -2.80 5.30 -0.69
CA LEU A 19 -4.11 5.63 -1.24
C LEU A 19 -5.13 5.63 -0.11
N ALA A 20 -5.63 6.81 0.28
CA ALA A 20 -6.74 6.96 1.20
C ALA A 20 -8.06 6.66 0.47
N ARG A 21 -8.83 5.71 1.01
CA ARG A 21 -10.14 5.32 0.51
C ARG A 21 -11.20 5.97 1.36
N ILE A 22 -11.82 7.02 0.82
CA ILE A 22 -12.82 7.82 1.54
C ILE A 22 -14.21 7.23 1.23
N PRO A 23 -15.00 6.85 2.25
CA PRO A 23 -16.34 6.36 2.02
C PRO A 23 -17.24 7.44 1.45
N SER A 24 -18.08 7.08 0.47
CA SER A 24 -19.15 7.93 -0.03
C SER A 24 -20.22 8.15 1.05
N ALA A 25 -20.88 9.30 1.05
CA ALA A 25 -21.96 9.58 1.99
C ALA A 25 -23.05 8.50 1.90
N GLY A 26 -23.16 7.65 2.94
CA GLY A 26 -24.15 6.57 3.03
C GLY A 26 -23.60 5.14 3.03
N ASP A 27 -22.33 4.90 2.70
CA ASP A 27 -21.69 3.58 2.83
C ASP A 27 -20.49 3.66 3.79
N ASN A 28 -20.53 2.89 4.89
CA ASN A 28 -19.47 2.89 5.90
C ASN A 28 -18.23 2.07 5.47
N ARG A 29 -18.30 1.33 4.36
CA ARG A 29 -17.30 0.29 4.05
C ARG A 29 -16.05 0.77 3.32
N GLY A 30 -16.01 2.01 2.82
CA GLY A 30 -14.78 2.63 2.26
C GLY A 30 -14.07 1.85 1.13
N ASN A 31 -14.67 0.79 0.57
CA ASN A 31 -14.00 -0.06 -0.41
C ASN A 31 -14.07 0.56 -1.81
N LEU A 32 -12.93 0.64 -2.50
CA LEU A 32 -12.83 1.14 -3.89
C LEU A 32 -13.74 0.35 -4.86
N ALA A 33 -13.88 -0.96 -4.63
CA ALA A 33 -14.78 -1.82 -5.40
C ALA A 33 -16.27 -1.43 -5.30
N ALA A 34 -16.65 -0.63 -4.30
CA ALA A 34 -18.01 -0.12 -4.09
C ALA A 34 -18.19 1.33 -4.58
N GLY A 35 -17.25 1.88 -5.35
CA GLY A 35 -17.33 3.24 -5.90
C GLY A 35 -16.79 4.33 -4.97
N GLY A 36 -15.93 3.98 -4.01
CA GLY A 36 -15.17 4.97 -3.25
C GLY A 36 -14.15 5.70 -4.13
N ASN A 37 -13.95 7.00 -3.91
CA ASN A 37 -12.89 7.75 -4.57
C ASN A 37 -11.58 7.54 -3.79
N GLY A 38 -10.55 7.04 -4.48
CA GLY A 38 -9.19 6.95 -3.94
C GLY A 38 -8.50 8.31 -4.04
N VAL A 39 -7.95 8.79 -2.92
CA VAL A 39 -7.16 10.01 -2.86
C VAL A 39 -5.73 9.66 -2.47
N GLY A 40 -4.77 10.08 -3.26
CA GLY A 40 -3.35 9.92 -2.93
C GLY A 40 -3.00 10.78 -1.71
N VAL A 41 -2.23 10.19 -0.79
CA VAL A 41 -1.73 10.89 0.40
C VAL A 41 -0.25 10.55 0.65
N THR A 42 0.49 11.48 1.24
CA THR A 42 1.85 11.23 1.73
C THR A 42 1.80 10.30 2.93
N LEU A 43 2.82 9.44 3.08
CA LEU A 43 2.99 8.62 4.28
C LEU A 43 3.29 9.51 5.49
N SER A 44 2.54 9.33 6.58
CA SER A 44 2.87 9.93 7.87
C SER A 44 4.07 9.26 8.51
N ASP A 45 4.63 9.85 9.56
CA ASP A 45 5.67 9.21 10.37
C ASP A 45 5.18 7.88 10.95
N LYS A 46 3.89 7.81 11.30
CA LYS A 46 3.30 6.59 11.82
C LYS A 46 3.17 5.50 10.76
N ASP A 47 2.82 5.86 9.54
CA ASP A 47 2.77 4.95 8.40
C ASP A 47 4.16 4.34 8.14
N ARG A 48 5.21 5.18 8.18
CA ARG A 48 6.60 4.74 8.05
C ARG A 48 7.01 3.79 9.17
N GLN A 49 6.70 4.12 10.42
CA GLN A 49 6.96 3.23 11.57
C GLN A 49 6.27 1.87 11.44
N ILE A 50 5.03 1.84 10.95
CA ILE A 50 4.30 0.59 10.69
C ILE A 50 5.07 -0.26 9.67
N VAL A 51 5.49 0.34 8.55
CA VAL A 51 6.24 -0.39 7.50
C VAL A 51 7.63 -0.81 8.01
N GLU A 52 8.34 0.03 8.75
CA GLU A 52 9.63 -0.32 9.37
C GLU A 52 9.51 -1.52 10.33
N THR A 53 8.36 -1.65 11.00
CA THR A 53 8.08 -2.77 11.91
C THR A 53 7.71 -4.05 11.14
N VAL A 54 6.85 -3.95 10.13
CA VAL A 54 6.27 -5.11 9.42
C VAL A 54 7.16 -5.58 8.26
N GLY A 55 7.83 -4.66 7.58
CA GLY A 55 8.65 -4.87 6.39
C GLY A 55 9.73 -5.95 6.56
N PRO A 56 10.53 -5.97 7.64
CA PRO A 56 11.50 -7.03 7.88
C PRO A 56 10.85 -8.42 7.92
N ARG A 57 9.68 -8.53 8.55
CA ARG A 57 8.97 -9.81 8.66
C ARG A 57 8.42 -10.28 7.32
N LEU A 58 7.91 -9.37 6.49
CA LEU A 58 7.47 -9.68 5.13
C LEU A 58 8.62 -10.27 4.30
N ARG A 59 9.82 -9.66 4.37
CA ARG A 59 11.02 -10.16 3.69
C ARG A 59 11.42 -11.54 4.17
N GLU A 60 11.48 -11.76 5.48
CA GLU A 60 11.81 -13.07 6.08
C GLU A 60 10.86 -14.18 5.61
N GLN A 61 9.59 -13.83 5.38
CA GLN A 61 8.56 -14.77 4.91
C GLN A 61 8.51 -14.91 3.39
N GLY A 62 9.38 -14.23 2.64
CA GLY A 62 9.38 -14.24 1.17
C GLY A 62 8.19 -13.50 0.55
N ILE A 63 7.51 -12.64 1.31
CA ILE A 63 6.38 -11.85 0.81
C ILE A 63 6.93 -10.60 0.12
N LEU A 64 7.06 -10.70 -1.21
CA LEU A 64 7.64 -9.65 -2.02
C LEU A 64 6.73 -8.43 -2.22
N PHE A 65 5.42 -8.65 -2.28
CA PHE A 65 4.44 -7.63 -2.60
C PHE A 65 3.27 -7.71 -1.63
N ALA A 66 3.05 -6.64 -0.86
CA ALA A 66 2.02 -6.56 0.15
C ALA A 66 1.29 -5.21 0.12
N GLY A 67 0.04 -5.21 0.60
CA GLY A 67 -0.71 -4.00 0.90
C GLY A 67 -0.99 -3.93 2.40
N LEU A 68 -0.64 -2.84 3.06
CA LEU A 68 -0.98 -2.58 4.45
C LEU A 68 -2.17 -1.64 4.51
N ASP A 69 -3.20 -2.05 5.23
CA ASP A 69 -4.38 -1.20 5.48
C ASP A 69 -4.25 -0.55 6.85
N VAL A 70 -4.35 0.78 6.87
CA VAL A 70 -4.12 1.61 8.05
C VAL A 70 -5.31 2.55 8.25
N ILE A 71 -5.88 2.54 9.45
CA ILE A 71 -6.93 3.48 9.87
C ILE A 71 -6.38 4.37 10.99
N GLY A 72 -6.28 5.66 10.70
CA GLY A 72 -5.56 6.60 11.57
C GLY A 72 -4.09 6.20 11.69
N ASP A 73 -3.70 5.79 12.90
CA ASP A 73 -2.33 5.44 13.30
C ASP A 73 -2.11 3.94 13.51
N PHE A 74 -3.10 3.12 13.16
CA PHE A 74 -3.14 1.70 13.48
C PHE A 74 -3.23 0.85 12.21
N LEU A 75 -2.34 -0.14 12.13
CA LEU A 75 -2.42 -1.22 11.14
C LEU A 75 -3.64 -2.10 11.46
N THR A 76 -4.51 -2.31 10.47
CA THR A 76 -5.70 -3.15 10.62
C THR A 76 -5.60 -4.46 9.85
N GLU A 77 -4.93 -4.47 8.69
CA GLU A 77 -4.82 -5.66 7.85
C GLU A 77 -3.51 -5.69 7.05
N VAL A 78 -3.02 -6.90 6.77
CA VAL A 78 -1.87 -7.16 5.89
C VAL A 78 -2.33 -8.04 4.72
N ASN A 79 -2.47 -7.44 3.54
CA ASN A 79 -2.89 -8.10 2.31
C ASN A 79 -1.69 -8.65 1.53
N VAL A 80 -1.61 -9.98 1.38
CA VAL A 80 -0.44 -10.66 0.78
C VAL A 80 -0.78 -11.51 -0.45
N THR A 81 -2.06 -11.61 -0.82
CA THR A 81 -2.52 -12.49 -1.91
C THR A 81 -2.59 -11.74 -3.24
N SER A 82 -3.37 -10.66 -3.29
CA SER A 82 -3.52 -9.82 -4.49
C SER A 82 -3.75 -8.35 -4.12
N PRO A 83 -2.75 -7.67 -3.53
CA PRO A 83 -2.91 -6.27 -3.19
C PRO A 83 -3.07 -5.40 -4.45
N THR A 84 -4.00 -4.45 -4.40
CA THR A 84 -4.38 -3.57 -5.53
C THR A 84 -3.92 -2.12 -5.29
N CYS A 85 -4.46 -1.13 -6.01
CA CYS A 85 -4.19 0.31 -5.84
C CYS A 85 -2.92 0.86 -6.54
N ILE A 86 -2.19 0.02 -7.31
CA ILE A 86 -1.05 0.48 -8.12
C ILE A 86 -1.47 1.53 -9.14
N ARG A 87 -2.55 1.28 -9.89
CA ARG A 87 -2.95 2.11 -11.03
C ARG A 87 -3.31 3.52 -10.61
N GLU A 88 -4.03 3.63 -9.50
CA GLU A 88 -4.45 4.90 -8.90
C GLU A 88 -3.24 5.71 -8.45
N LEU A 89 -2.28 5.09 -7.75
CA LEU A 89 -1.06 5.76 -7.30
C LEU A 89 -0.15 6.17 -8.47
N ASP A 90 0.03 5.29 -9.46
CA ASP A 90 0.77 5.60 -10.69
C ASP A 90 0.15 6.81 -11.41
N GLN A 91 -1.18 6.85 -11.53
CA GLN A 91 -1.88 7.96 -12.20
C GLN A 91 -1.78 9.27 -11.40
N LEU A 92 -1.91 9.22 -10.08
CA LEU A 92 -1.92 10.41 -9.23
C LEU A 92 -0.54 11.07 -9.10
N TYR A 93 0.52 10.26 -9.10
CA TYR A 93 1.88 10.71 -8.78
C TYR A 93 2.90 10.50 -9.90
N GLY A 94 2.47 10.00 -11.07
CA GLY A 94 3.37 9.71 -12.19
C GLY A 94 4.40 8.63 -11.85
N LEU A 95 4.03 7.66 -11.02
CA LEU A 95 4.90 6.55 -10.62
C LEU A 95 4.87 5.42 -11.66
N ASN A 96 5.76 4.46 -11.47
CA ASN A 96 5.70 3.16 -12.14
C ASN A 96 6.01 2.06 -11.12
N ILE A 97 5.06 1.83 -10.21
CA ILE A 97 5.23 0.85 -9.13
C ILE A 97 5.43 -0.56 -9.69
N SER A 98 4.81 -0.86 -10.85
CA SER A 98 5.04 -2.15 -11.52
C SER A 98 6.50 -2.35 -11.95
N ALA A 99 7.17 -1.32 -12.47
CA ALA A 99 8.59 -1.42 -12.80
C ALA A 99 9.43 -1.63 -11.54
N THR A 100 9.16 -0.90 -10.46
CA THR A 100 9.86 -1.11 -9.17
C THR A 100 9.73 -2.55 -8.66
N LEU A 101 8.54 -3.15 -8.80
CA LEU A 101 8.35 -4.56 -8.44
C LEU A 101 9.14 -5.50 -9.35
N MET A 102 9.13 -5.27 -10.67
CA MET A 102 9.88 -6.10 -11.62
C MET A 102 11.40 -5.97 -11.43
N ASP A 103 11.91 -4.76 -11.21
CA ASP A 103 13.32 -4.51 -10.90
C ASP A 103 13.74 -5.30 -9.65
N CYS A 104 12.87 -5.34 -8.63
CA CYS A 104 13.12 -6.12 -7.42
C CYS A 104 13.12 -7.64 -7.68
N ILE A 105 12.19 -8.13 -8.51
CA ILE A 105 12.18 -9.54 -8.95
C ILE A 105 13.48 -9.87 -9.68
N GLU A 106 13.91 -9.04 -10.63
CA GLU A 106 15.14 -9.23 -11.39
C GLU A 106 16.37 -9.28 -10.48
N GLN A 107 16.49 -8.35 -9.53
CA GLN A 107 17.59 -8.33 -8.56
C GLN A 107 17.65 -9.59 -7.70
N LYS A 108 16.49 -10.14 -7.28
CA LYS A 108 16.45 -11.38 -6.49
C LYS A 108 16.75 -12.63 -7.30
N LEU A 109 16.54 -12.59 -8.62
CA LEU A 109 16.83 -13.69 -9.54
C LEU A 109 18.23 -13.61 -10.17
N ALA A 110 18.89 -12.45 -10.09
CA ALA A 110 20.27 -12.27 -10.51
C ALA A 110 21.20 -13.08 -9.58
N VAL A 111 21.55 -14.28 -10.03
CA VAL A 111 22.51 -15.20 -9.40
C VAL A 111 23.94 -14.72 -9.62
#